data_AF-A0A9Q6S158-F1
#
_entry.id   AF-A0A9Q6S158-F1
#
_cell.length_a   1.000
_cell.length_b   1.000
_cell.length_c   1.000
_cell.angle_alpha   90.00
_cell.angle_beta   90.00
_cell.angle_gamma   90.00
#
_symmetry.space_group_name_H-M   'P 1'
#
loop_
_entity.id
_entity.type
_entity.pdbx_description
1 polymer ?
#
loop_
_entity_poly.entity_id
_entity_poly.type
_entity_poly.pdbx_seq_one_letter_code
_entity_poly.pdbx_strand_id
1 'polypeptide(L)'
;MGRRRWTPEQKAAQASAIKRWKPWEKSTGPRTEEGKAIVAENALKHFMRCAGEIEDRKRFNAVMRRSSAYLRYLKAMNAKR
;
A
#
# COMPACT_ATOMS: atom_id res chain seq x y z
N MET A 1 -14.37 -3.74 -21.21
CA MET A 1 -13.04 -3.18 -21.54
C MET A 1 -11.95 -4.11 -21.02
N GLY A 2 -11.35 -4.93 -21.89
CA GLY A 2 -10.30 -5.88 -21.48
C GLY A 2 -9.01 -5.16 -21.07
N ARG A 3 -8.32 -5.65 -20.04
CA ARG A 3 -7.03 -5.09 -19.62
C ARG A 3 -5.99 -5.32 -20.72
N ARG A 4 -5.44 -4.26 -21.32
CA ARG A 4 -4.35 -4.34 -22.29
C ARG A 4 -3.13 -5.03 -21.64
N ARG A 5 -2.70 -6.17 -22.19
CA ARG A 5 -1.43 -6.81 -21.82
C ARG A 5 -0.34 -6.31 -22.76
N TRP A 6 0.73 -5.77 -22.19
CA TRP A 6 1.89 -5.30 -22.94
C TRP A 6 2.83 -6.47 -23.26
N THR A 7 3.28 -6.58 -24.51
CA THR A 7 4.36 -7.51 -24.87
C THR A 7 5.71 -7.00 -24.36
N PRO A 8 6.74 -7.86 -24.24
CA PRO A 8 8.09 -7.43 -23.86
C PRO A 8 8.65 -6.33 -24.77
N GLU A 9 8.44 -6.44 -26.08
CA GLU A 9 8.93 -5.49 -27.09
C GLU A 9 8.26 -4.13 -26.93
N GLN A 10 6.94 -4.12 -26.66
CA GLN A 10 6.20 -2.89 -26.39
C GLN A 10 6.72 -2.20 -25.12
N LYS A 11 7.00 -2.96 -24.05
CA LYS A 11 7.58 -2.40 -22.83
C LYS A 11 8.97 -1.81 -23.09
N ALA A 12 9.80 -2.49 -23.87
CA ALA A 12 11.14 -2.00 -24.23
C ALA A 12 11.08 -0.71 -25.06
N ALA A 13 10.21 -0.65 -26.07
CA ALA A 13 10.01 0.55 -26.88
C ALA A 13 9.55 1.74 -26.03
N GLN A 14 8.60 1.52 -25.11
CA GLN A 14 8.12 2.56 -24.20
C GLN A 14 9.20 3.00 -23.21
N ALA A 15 10.01 2.07 -22.70
CA ALA A 15 11.14 2.40 -21.82
C ALA A 15 12.16 3.30 -22.54
N SER A 16 12.48 3.01 -23.80
CA SER A 16 13.35 3.85 -24.64
C SER A 16 12.75 5.24 -24.88
N ALA A 17 11.44 5.32 -25.16
CA ALA A 17 10.75 6.61 -25.33
C ALA A 17 10.74 7.45 -24.04
N ILE A 18 10.45 6.83 -22.90
CA ILE A 18 10.47 7.48 -21.57
C ILE A 18 11.88 7.99 -21.24
N LYS A 19 12.93 7.20 -21.54
CA LYS A 19 14.33 7.62 -21.38
C LYS A 19 14.72 8.79 -22.30
N ARG A 20 14.11 8.89 -23.49
CA ARG A 20 14.35 10.00 -24.41
C ARG A 20 13.71 11.30 -23.92
N TRP A 21 12.47 11.25 -23.46
CA TRP A 21 11.73 12.46 -23.07
C TRP A 21 11.92 12.86 -21.61
N LYS A 22 12.45 11.97 -20.77
CA LYS A 22 12.84 12.20 -19.37
C LYS A 22 11.81 13.05 -18.58
N PRO A 23 10.54 12.64 -18.52
CA PRO A 23 9.48 13.46 -17.92
C PRO A 23 9.76 13.86 -16.46
N TRP A 24 10.57 13.08 -15.73
CA TRP A 24 11.00 13.40 -14.37
C TRP A 24 11.83 14.68 -14.26
N GLU A 25 12.54 15.11 -15.31
CA GLU A 25 13.30 16.38 -15.30
C GLU A 25 12.37 17.60 -15.18
N LYS A 26 11.10 17.46 -15.61
CA LYS A 26 10.06 18.48 -15.43
C LYS A 26 9.24 18.29 -14.16
N SER A 27 9.44 17.19 -13.43
CA SER A 27 8.72 16.94 -12.18
C SER A 27 9.28 17.87 -11.10
N THR A 28 8.47 18.86 -10.72
CA THR A 28 8.75 19.72 -9.59
C THR A 28 7.80 19.32 -8.48
N GLY A 29 8.21 18.30 -7.70
CA GLY A 29 7.47 17.95 -6.49
C GLY A 29 7.26 19.17 -5.58
N PRO A 30 6.41 19.07 -4.55
CA PRO A 30 6.14 20.20 -3.67
C PRO A 30 7.45 20.72 -3.04
N ARG A 31 7.75 22.00 -3.28
CA ARG A 31 8.96 22.67 -2.77
C ARG A 31 8.74 23.42 -1.45
N THR A 32 7.48 23.73 -1.13
CA THR A 32 7.11 24.43 0.11
C THR A 32 6.61 23.46 1.16
N GLU A 33 6.63 23.86 2.42
CA GLU A 33 6.12 23.04 3.52
C GLU A 33 4.61 22.80 3.40
N GLU A 34 3.86 23.81 2.95
CA GLU A 34 2.42 23.70 2.69
C GLU A 34 2.15 22.67 1.58
N GLY A 35 2.94 22.72 0.50
CA GLY A 35 2.82 21.75 -0.59
C GLY A 35 3.15 20.32 -0.15
N LYS A 36 4.13 20.15 0.74
CA LYS A 36 4.46 18.84 1.31
C LYS A 36 3.34 18.33 2.21
N ALA A 37 2.75 19.19 3.03
CA ALA A 37 1.62 18.84 3.89
C ALA A 37 0.41 18.36 3.06
N ILE A 38 0.05 19.09 2.00
CA ILE A 38 -1.05 18.70 1.09
C ILE A 38 -0.77 17.34 0.44
N VAL A 39 0.45 17.11 -0.05
CA VAL A 39 0.79 15.83 -0.69
C VAL A 39 0.81 14.66 0.30
N ALA A 40 1.10 14.91 1.59
CA ALA A 40 1.05 13.89 2.63
C ALA A 40 -0.38 13.34 2.84
N GLU A 41 -1.42 14.16 2.63
CA GLU A 41 -2.81 13.73 2.74
C GLU A 41 -3.22 12.69 1.68
N ASN A 42 -2.51 12.61 0.55
CA ASN A 42 -2.77 11.57 -0.45
C ASN A 42 -2.61 10.14 0.12
N ALA A 43 -1.79 9.96 1.16
CA ALA A 43 -1.65 8.69 1.86
C ALA A 43 -2.92 8.28 2.62
N LEU A 44 -3.71 9.25 3.08
CA LEU A 44 -5.01 9.04 3.72
C LEU A 44 -6.08 8.75 2.65
N LYS A 45 -6.08 9.51 1.56
CA LYS A 45 -7.01 9.35 0.43
C LYS A 45 -6.95 7.96 -0.22
N HIS A 46 -5.76 7.35 -0.27
CA HIS A 46 -5.54 6.05 -0.92
C HIS A 46 -5.28 4.90 0.07
N PHE A 47 -6.11 4.78 1.11
CA PHE A 47 -6.19 3.65 2.05
C PHE A 47 -5.18 3.62 3.20
N MET A 48 -5.06 4.73 3.94
CA MET A 48 -4.62 4.63 5.33
C MET A 48 -3.29 3.86 5.48
N ARG A 49 -2.35 4.16 4.57
CA ARG A 49 -1.00 3.58 4.56
C ARG A 49 0.01 4.57 5.10
N CYS A 50 -0.44 5.57 5.86
CA CYS A 50 0.43 6.40 6.66
C CYS A 50 0.99 5.58 7.84
N ALA A 51 2.07 6.08 8.45
CA ALA A 51 2.77 5.35 9.51
C ALA A 51 1.86 5.00 10.70
N GLY A 52 1.02 5.95 11.16
CA GLY A 52 0.09 5.74 12.27
C GLY A 52 -0.93 4.64 12.01
N GLU A 53 -1.61 4.69 10.87
CA GLU A 53 -2.60 3.67 10.47
C GLU A 53 -1.99 2.27 10.31
N ILE A 54 -0.75 2.19 9.81
CA ILE A 54 -0.02 0.92 9.74
C ILE A 54 0.24 0.36 11.15
N GLU A 55 0.62 1.20 12.10
CA GLU A 55 0.87 0.84 13.49
C GLU A 55 -0.42 0.37 14.18
N ASP A 56 -1.51 1.13 14.03
CA ASP A 56 -2.81 0.79 14.62
C ASP A 56 -3.37 -0.51 14.02
N ARG A 57 -3.23 -0.72 12.71
CA ARG A 57 -3.59 -1.98 12.06
C ARG A 57 -2.77 -3.16 12.58
N LYS A 58 -1.48 -2.98 12.86
CA LYS A 58 -0.64 -4.04 13.46
C LYS A 58 -1.15 -4.39 14.87
N ARG A 59 -1.43 -3.39 15.70
CA ARG A 59 -1.94 -3.58 17.07
C ARG A 59 -3.27 -4.33 17.06
N PHE A 60 -4.22 -3.89 16.24
CA PHE A 60 -5.50 -4.56 16.08
C PHE A 60 -5.33 -6.03 15.65
N ASN A 61 -4.52 -6.28 14.63
CA ASN A 61 -4.26 -7.64 14.16
C ASN A 61 -3.59 -8.53 15.21
N ALA A 62 -2.72 -7.98 16.06
CA ALA A 62 -2.09 -8.72 17.14
C ALA A 62 -3.13 -9.18 18.19
N VAL A 63 -4.04 -8.29 18.58
CA VAL A 63 -5.15 -8.61 19.49
C VAL A 63 -6.04 -9.69 18.90
N MET A 64 -6.50 -9.51 17.65
CA MET A 64 -7.40 -10.46 16.99
C MET A 64 -6.77 -11.86 16.83
N ARG A 65 -5.45 -11.94 16.59
CA ARG A 65 -4.72 -13.22 16.54
C ARG A 65 -4.71 -13.90 17.90
N ARG A 66 -4.46 -13.17 19.00
CA ARG A 66 -4.50 -13.71 20.36
C ARG A 66 -5.89 -14.21 20.72
N SER A 67 -6.92 -13.41 20.48
CA SER A 67 -8.32 -13.80 20.75
C SER A 67 -8.70 -15.05 19.94
N SER A 68 -8.33 -15.10 18.67
CA SER A 68 -8.58 -16.27 17.83
C SER A 68 -7.84 -17.53 18.32
N ALA A 69 -6.60 -17.38 18.81
CA ALA A 69 -5.85 -18.50 19.40
C ALA A 69 -6.53 -19.01 20.68
N TYR A 70 -6.99 -18.10 21.54
CA TYR A 70 -7.72 -18.44 22.76
C TYR A 70 -9.05 -19.16 22.47
N LEU A 71 -9.83 -18.67 21.51
CA LEU A 71 -11.07 -19.33 21.10
C LEU A 71 -10.83 -20.73 20.53
N ARG A 72 -9.75 -20.93 19.77
CA ARG A 72 -9.34 -22.26 19.29
C ARG A 72 -8.99 -23.19 20.44
N TYR A 73 -8.26 -22.70 21.44
CA TYR A 73 -7.93 -23.46 22.64
C TYR A 73 -9.19 -23.89 23.40
N LEU A 74 -10.13 -22.98 23.65
CA LEU A 74 -11.39 -23.29 24.33
C LEU A 74 -12.24 -24.33 23.56
N LYS A 75 -12.35 -24.19 22.24
CA LYS A 75 -13.03 -25.19 21.40
C LYS A 75 -12.38 -26.57 21.51
N ALA A 76 -11.04 -26.64 21.50
CA ALA A 76 -10.32 -27.89 21.61
C ALA A 76 -10.50 -28.54 23.00
N MET A 77 -10.58 -27.76 24.07
CA MET A 77 -10.88 -28.26 25.41
C MET A 77 -12.30 -28.80 25.53
N ASN A 78 -13.29 -28.07 25.01
CA ASN A 78 -14.68 -28.50 25.07
C ASN A 78 -14.96 -29.74 24.22
N ALA A 79 -14.21 -29.95 23.13
CA ALA A 79 -14.35 -31.15 22.29
C ALA A 79 -13.74 -32.42 22.92
N LYS A 80 -12.91 -32.28 23.97
CA LYS A 80 -12.28 -33.41 24.68
C LYS A 80 -13.03 -33.82 25.95
N ARG A 81 -14.16 -33.16 26.23
CA ARG A 81 -14.97 -33.33 27.43
C ARG A 81 -16.29 -33.99 27.05
#